data_AF-A0A2D4TFJ0-F1
#
_entry.id   AF-A0A2D4TFJ0-F1
#
_cell.length_a   1.000
_cell.length_b   1.000
_cell.length_c   1.000
_cell.angle_alpha   90.00
_cell.angle_beta   90.00
_cell.angle_gamma   90.00
#
_symmetry.space_group_name_H-M   'P 1'
#
loop_
_entity.id
_entity.type
_entity.pdbx_description
1 polymer ?
#
loop_
_entity_poly.entity_id
_entity_poly.type
_entity_poly.pdbx_seq_one_letter_code
_entity_poly.pdbx_strand_id
1 'polypeptide(L)'
;MSGSRFWLLLCTFFLVGVLLALALKGGTDVSFVKFWEALVEQLASVNGLDQKPGEHKVLSSEAGGALRAVQSQLQRSRFDHTVNDRQVCARPSTRRREDTDPNLVYRWKDANGLTHMSDERPEGVIATVLDMRLSAQDFSYRLMPDGLQLPVDFAGKVAAGSKRMYDVWHFLLGGNKLKQARIDVLLVADDARFAAYRASTSSDTFPIAGFYSMRSNQAFVKADPAQPARNLRVTYHEVSHLITASHLGPTPPWLTEGLAEYFETMQVRDQTGAVYPNEAHIRLLRSQVLPSLHAYLSIDRREWYGEHRERNYAIAWSLIHFLLQGSPGMYALQSTVRQVETHFCRPFSVLQALEKAYPGGLSRLEADWRRWLTSQHFVTQQT
;
A
#
# COMPACT_ATOMS: atom_id res chain seq x y z
N MET A 1 -14.42 -15.73 -59.49
CA MET A 1 -13.69 -14.68 -58.72
C MET A 1 -12.85 -15.39 -57.65
N SER A 2 -11.86 -16.15 -58.09
CA SER A 2 -10.40 -15.90 -58.04
C SER A 2 -9.77 -16.22 -56.67
N GLY A 3 -9.05 -17.36 -56.64
CA GLY A 3 -8.34 -17.91 -55.48
C GLY A 3 -7.29 -16.98 -54.86
N SER A 4 -7.01 -15.83 -55.49
CA SER A 4 -6.21 -14.73 -54.94
C SER A 4 -6.74 -14.23 -53.58
N ARG A 5 -8.06 -14.18 -53.38
CA ARG A 5 -8.64 -13.70 -52.10
C ARG A 5 -8.47 -14.69 -50.95
N PHE A 6 -8.47 -15.99 -51.23
CA PHE A 6 -8.26 -17.03 -50.24
C PHE A 6 -6.80 -17.03 -49.75
N TRP A 7 -5.84 -16.91 -50.68
CA TRP A 7 -4.42 -16.82 -50.34
C TRP A 7 -4.06 -15.53 -49.60
N LEU A 8 -4.69 -14.39 -49.94
CA LEU A 8 -4.54 -13.14 -49.19
C LEU A 8 -5.06 -13.27 -47.75
N LEU A 9 -6.22 -13.90 -47.54
CA LEU A 9 -6.77 -14.13 -46.22
C LEU A 9 -5.90 -15.07 -45.38
N LEU A 10 -5.41 -16.16 -45.99
CA LEU A 10 -4.51 -17.11 -45.33
C LEU A 10 -3.19 -16.43 -44.93
N CYS A 11 -2.60 -15.62 -45.81
CA CYS A 11 -1.40 -14.85 -45.50
C CYS A 11 -1.63 -13.82 -44.39
N THR A 12 -2.79 -13.13 -44.36
CA THR A 12 -3.11 -12.20 -43.27
C THR A 12 -3.31 -12.92 -41.93
N PHE A 13 -3.96 -14.09 -41.91
CA PHE A 13 -4.08 -14.89 -40.68
C PHE A 13 -2.72 -15.38 -40.18
N PHE A 14 -1.84 -15.81 -41.09
CA PHE A 14 -0.49 -16.22 -40.74
C PHE A 14 0.35 -15.05 -40.21
N LEU A 15 0.23 -13.86 -40.81
CA LEU A 15 0.92 -12.66 -40.37
C LEU A 15 0.44 -12.20 -38.99
N VAL A 16 -0.88 -12.24 -38.74
CA VAL A 16 -1.47 -11.93 -37.43
C VAL A 16 -1.05 -12.96 -36.38
N GLY A 17 -0.99 -14.25 -36.73
CA GLY A 17 -0.50 -15.31 -35.85
C GLY A 17 0.97 -15.15 -35.47
N VAL A 18 1.83 -14.82 -36.43
CA VAL A 18 3.26 -14.56 -36.20
C VAL A 18 3.45 -13.26 -35.40
N LEU A 19 2.68 -12.21 -35.65
CA LEU A 19 2.71 -10.97 -34.86
C LEU A 19 2.19 -11.17 -33.43
N LEU A 20 1.17 -12.02 -33.22
CA LEU A 20 0.74 -12.41 -31.87
C LEU A 20 1.82 -13.24 -31.16
N ALA A 21 2.44 -14.19 -31.85
CA ALA A 21 3.51 -15.03 -31.28
C ALA A 21 4.77 -14.22 -30.95
N LEU A 22 5.10 -13.20 -31.75
CA LEU A 22 6.21 -12.27 -31.51
C LEU A 22 5.88 -11.22 -30.44
N ALA A 23 4.60 -10.81 -30.30
CA ALA A 23 4.13 -9.95 -29.21
C ALA A 23 4.08 -10.70 -27.87
N LEU A 24 3.92 -12.03 -27.89
CA LEU A 24 4.04 -12.94 -26.76
C LEU A 24 5.51 -13.33 -26.52
N LYS A 25 6.42 -12.35 -26.44
CA LYS A 25 7.80 -12.61 -26.01
C LYS A 25 7.86 -12.67 -24.49
N GLY A 26 7.43 -13.82 -23.96
CA GLY A 26 7.45 -14.13 -22.54
C GLY A 26 6.89 -15.51 -22.24
N GLY A 27 7.60 -16.56 -22.65
CA GLY A 27 7.37 -17.95 -22.21
C GLY A 27 6.06 -18.60 -22.68
N THR A 28 6.15 -19.76 -23.32
CA THR A 28 4.97 -20.60 -23.58
C THR A 28 4.48 -21.19 -22.26
N ASP A 29 3.57 -20.49 -21.60
CA ASP A 29 2.87 -20.99 -20.42
C ASP A 29 1.92 -22.11 -20.85
N VAL A 30 2.26 -23.35 -20.49
CA VAL A 30 1.56 -24.59 -20.87
C VAL A 30 0.09 -24.58 -20.43
N SER A 31 -0.26 -23.72 -19.47
CA SER A 31 -1.62 -23.47 -19.00
C SER A 31 -2.52 -22.76 -20.04
N PHE A 32 -1.97 -21.84 -20.83
CA PHE A 32 -2.71 -21.09 -21.85
C PHE A 32 -3.07 -21.97 -23.05
N VAL A 33 -2.17 -22.86 -23.47
CA VAL A 33 -2.41 -23.79 -24.58
C VAL A 33 -3.48 -24.83 -24.19
N LYS A 34 -3.42 -25.37 -22.96
CA LYS A 34 -4.44 -26.30 -22.43
C LYS A 34 -5.82 -25.65 -22.28
N PHE A 35 -5.87 -24.37 -21.93
CA PHE A 35 -7.12 -23.61 -21.88
C PHE A 35 -7.74 -23.43 -23.27
N TRP A 36 -6.91 -23.15 -24.29
CA TRP A 36 -7.38 -23.07 -25.68
C TRP A 36 -7.77 -24.42 -26.26
N GLU A 37 -7.07 -25.50 -25.95
CA GLU A 37 -7.45 -26.87 -26.34
C GLU A 37 -8.81 -27.27 -25.73
N ALA A 38 -9.04 -26.99 -24.44
CA ALA A 38 -10.32 -27.26 -23.78
C ALA A 38 -11.49 -26.45 -24.36
N LEU A 39 -11.24 -25.20 -24.77
CA LEU A 39 -12.23 -24.35 -25.42
C LEU A 39 -12.54 -24.84 -26.85
N VAL A 40 -11.53 -25.31 -27.58
CA VAL A 40 -11.69 -25.87 -28.93
C VAL A 40 -12.40 -27.23 -28.88
N GLU A 41 -12.13 -28.08 -27.89
CA GLU A 41 -12.88 -29.33 -27.67
C GLU A 41 -14.34 -29.07 -27.29
N GLN A 42 -14.62 -28.07 -26.44
CA GLN A 42 -16.00 -27.67 -26.14
C GLN A 42 -16.75 -27.17 -27.38
N LEU A 43 -16.09 -26.41 -28.26
CA LEU A 43 -16.66 -25.93 -29.52
C LEU A 43 -16.80 -27.04 -30.58
N ALA A 44 -15.92 -28.05 -30.55
CA ALA A 44 -15.96 -29.21 -31.45
C ALA A 44 -17.02 -30.27 -31.06
N SER A 45 -17.53 -30.23 -29.82
CA SER A 45 -18.56 -31.18 -29.34
C SER A 45 -19.99 -30.91 -29.84
N VAL A 46 -20.19 -29.84 -30.63
CA VAL A 46 -21.49 -29.56 -31.26
C VAL A 46 -21.60 -30.37 -32.56
N ASN A 47 -22.08 -31.60 -32.44
CA ASN A 47 -22.42 -32.45 -33.58
C ASN A 47 -23.59 -31.84 -34.38
N GLY A 48 -23.33 -31.48 -35.63
CA GLY A 48 -24.37 -31.25 -36.64
C GLY A 48 -24.10 -30.07 -37.57
N LEU A 49 -23.25 -30.26 -38.59
CA LEU A 49 -23.16 -29.34 -39.73
C LEU A 49 -23.02 -30.10 -41.05
N ASP A 50 -24.16 -30.50 -41.60
CA ASP A 50 -24.32 -30.63 -43.04
C ASP A 50 -24.65 -29.24 -43.59
N GLN A 51 -23.91 -28.79 -44.60
CA GLN A 51 -23.85 -27.38 -45.02
C GLN A 51 -24.98 -27.00 -45.98
N LYS A 52 -25.62 -25.84 -45.74
CA LYS A 52 -26.23 -25.03 -46.80
C LYS A 52 -25.76 -23.57 -46.69
N PRO A 53 -25.28 -22.93 -47.77
CA PRO A 53 -24.80 -21.56 -47.75
C PRO A 53 -25.97 -20.59 -47.94
N GLY A 54 -26.23 -19.70 -46.97
CA GLY A 54 -27.23 -18.64 -47.16
C GLY A 54 -27.86 -17.99 -45.92
N GLU A 55 -27.55 -18.40 -44.69
CA GLU A 55 -28.15 -17.77 -43.49
C GLU A 55 -27.11 -17.19 -42.54
N HIS A 56 -27.22 -15.90 -42.27
CA HIS A 56 -26.53 -15.25 -41.14
C HIS A 56 -27.10 -15.82 -39.83
N LYS A 57 -26.43 -16.82 -39.25
CA LYS A 57 -26.74 -17.28 -37.89
C LYS A 57 -26.36 -16.19 -36.88
N VAL A 58 -27.39 -15.54 -36.34
CA VAL A 58 -27.32 -14.76 -35.11
C VAL A 58 -26.89 -15.71 -34.00
N LEU A 59 -25.84 -15.36 -33.24
CA LEU A 59 -25.44 -16.11 -32.05
C LEU A 59 -26.65 -16.36 -31.14
N SER A 60 -26.81 -17.58 -30.63
CA SER A 60 -27.84 -17.88 -29.63
C SER A 60 -27.70 -16.92 -28.44
N SER A 61 -28.81 -16.56 -27.79
CA SER A 61 -28.79 -15.59 -26.68
C SER A 61 -27.86 -16.04 -25.54
N GLU A 62 -27.70 -17.35 -25.36
CA GLU A 62 -26.78 -17.96 -24.39
C GLU A 62 -25.31 -17.82 -24.81
N ALA A 63 -24.96 -18.10 -26.07
CA ALA A 63 -23.59 -17.93 -26.56
C ALA A 63 -23.19 -16.45 -26.66
N GLY A 64 -24.14 -15.59 -27.03
CA GLY A 64 -23.98 -14.13 -26.99
C GLY A 64 -23.89 -13.59 -25.55
N GLY A 65 -24.60 -14.21 -24.60
CA GLY A 65 -24.50 -13.93 -23.17
C GLY A 65 -23.16 -14.33 -22.57
N ALA A 66 -22.64 -15.51 -22.93
CA ALA A 66 -21.33 -15.99 -22.50
C ALA A 66 -20.18 -15.16 -23.10
N LEU A 67 -20.27 -14.79 -24.39
CA LEU A 67 -19.31 -13.87 -25.02
C LEU A 67 -19.38 -12.47 -24.41
N ARG A 68 -20.57 -11.95 -24.09
CA ARG A 68 -20.71 -10.66 -23.36
C ARG A 68 -20.19 -10.75 -21.93
N ALA A 69 -20.39 -11.88 -21.25
CA ALA A 69 -19.86 -12.10 -19.91
C ALA A 69 -18.32 -12.14 -19.94
N VAL A 70 -17.72 -12.91 -20.85
CA VAL A 70 -16.26 -12.99 -21.04
C VAL A 70 -15.69 -11.66 -21.53
N GLN A 71 -16.36 -10.95 -22.45
CA GLN A 71 -15.95 -9.62 -22.90
C GLN A 71 -16.10 -8.57 -21.78
N SER A 72 -17.11 -8.68 -20.92
CA SER A 72 -17.25 -7.85 -19.71
C SER A 72 -16.20 -8.19 -18.64
N GLN A 73 -15.75 -9.44 -18.56
CA GLN A 73 -14.68 -9.89 -17.64
C GLN A 73 -13.30 -9.46 -18.14
N LEU A 74 -13.06 -9.53 -19.46
CA LEU A 74 -11.85 -9.03 -20.13
C LEU A 74 -11.81 -7.50 -20.25
N GLN A 75 -12.96 -6.82 -20.28
CA GLN A 75 -13.05 -5.36 -20.15
C GLN A 75 -12.91 -4.93 -18.69
N ARG A 76 -13.45 -5.66 -17.71
CA ARG A 76 -13.23 -5.40 -16.28
C ARG A 76 -11.79 -5.65 -15.84
N SER A 77 -11.04 -6.51 -16.53
CA SER A 77 -9.59 -6.68 -16.32
C SER A 77 -8.75 -5.58 -17.00
N ARG A 78 -9.38 -4.62 -17.68
CA ARG A 78 -8.73 -3.44 -18.27
C ARG A 78 -9.40 -2.17 -17.73
N PHE A 79 -8.84 -1.63 -16.65
CA PHE A 79 -9.16 -0.31 -16.11
C PHE A 79 -10.65 -0.10 -15.84
N ASP A 80 -11.22 -0.84 -14.88
CA ASP A 80 -12.55 -0.47 -14.37
C ASP A 80 -12.39 0.45 -13.16
N HIS A 81 -12.45 1.72 -13.51
CA HIS A 81 -12.55 2.85 -12.62
C HIS A 81 -14.00 2.88 -12.07
N THR A 82 -14.19 2.51 -10.79
CA THR A 82 -15.43 2.77 -10.03
C THR A 82 -15.43 4.19 -9.45
N VAL A 83 -16.52 4.96 -9.60
CA VAL A 83 -16.88 6.32 -9.10
C VAL A 83 -16.11 6.93 -7.90
N ASN A 84 -15.49 6.11 -7.04
CA ASN A 84 -14.33 6.46 -6.21
C ASN A 84 -13.02 6.81 -6.97
N ASP A 85 -12.92 6.75 -8.31
CA ASP A 85 -11.64 6.97 -9.02
C ASP A 85 -11.13 8.39 -9.06
N ARG A 86 -11.93 9.36 -8.64
CA ARG A 86 -11.37 10.68 -8.32
C ARG A 86 -10.34 10.59 -7.18
N GLN A 87 -10.29 9.47 -6.43
CA GLN A 87 -9.22 9.13 -5.48
C GLN A 87 -8.13 8.21 -6.05
N VAL A 88 -8.28 7.64 -7.25
CA VAL A 88 -7.34 6.62 -7.79
C VAL A 88 -6.02 7.21 -8.26
N CYS A 89 -5.95 8.54 -8.34
CA CYS A 89 -4.74 9.26 -8.67
C CYS A 89 -4.43 10.44 -7.77
N ALA A 90 -4.85 10.35 -6.51
CA ALA A 90 -4.61 11.38 -5.52
C ALA A 90 -3.52 10.95 -4.54
N ARG A 91 -2.74 11.94 -4.10
CA ARG A 91 -1.98 11.87 -2.85
C ARG A 91 -2.53 12.99 -1.96
N PRO A 92 -2.50 12.83 -0.63
CA PRO A 92 -2.75 13.97 0.24
C PRO A 92 -1.75 15.09 -0.07
N SER A 93 -2.14 16.33 0.23
CA SER A 93 -1.23 17.47 0.08
C SER A 93 -0.01 17.30 1.00
N THR A 94 1.17 17.51 0.44
CA THR A 94 2.46 17.40 1.13
C THR A 94 3.31 18.63 0.84
N ARG A 95 4.24 18.99 1.74
CA ARG A 95 5.29 19.98 1.46
C ARG A 95 6.60 19.29 1.08
N ARG A 96 7.57 20.03 0.53
CA ARG A 96 8.94 19.52 0.45
C ARG A 96 9.55 19.51 1.84
N ARG A 97 10.51 18.63 2.09
CA ARG A 97 11.13 18.54 3.42
C ARG A 97 11.94 19.79 3.76
N GLU A 98 12.48 20.47 2.75
CA GLU A 98 13.26 21.70 2.89
C GLU A 98 12.39 22.94 3.13
N ASP A 99 11.06 22.83 2.95
CA ASP A 99 10.11 23.91 3.21
C ASP A 99 9.81 23.98 4.73
N THR A 100 10.84 24.28 5.52
CA THR A 100 10.74 24.41 6.99
C THR A 100 10.29 25.81 7.39
N ASP A 101 9.41 25.87 8.38
CA ASP A 101 8.96 27.15 8.93
C ASP A 101 10.14 27.84 9.66
N PRO A 102 10.25 29.18 9.61
CA PRO A 102 11.33 29.90 10.27
C PRO A 102 11.35 29.61 11.77
N ASN A 103 12.54 29.29 12.30
CA ASN A 103 12.75 29.15 13.75
C ASN A 103 13.76 30.22 14.17
N LEU A 104 13.27 31.44 14.37
CA LEU A 104 14.12 32.60 14.62
C LEU A 104 14.39 32.73 16.13
N VAL A 105 15.67 32.75 16.51
CA VAL A 105 16.12 33.07 17.86
C VAL A 105 16.83 34.43 17.82
N TYR A 106 16.31 35.38 18.57
CA TYR A 106 16.87 36.71 18.72
C TYR A 106 17.87 36.72 19.87
N ARG A 107 19.12 37.11 19.60
CA ARG A 107 20.19 37.21 20.59
C ARG A 107 20.72 38.63 20.68
N TRP A 108 20.76 39.22 21.87
CA TRP A 108 21.34 40.54 22.09
C TRP A 108 22.15 40.61 23.38
N LYS A 109 22.91 41.69 23.57
CA LYS A 109 23.56 42.01 24.86
C LYS A 109 22.90 43.23 25.46
N ASP A 110 22.68 43.22 26.77
CA ASP A 110 22.20 44.40 27.49
C ASP A 110 23.33 45.38 27.85
N ALA A 111 23.00 46.47 28.53
CA ALA A 111 23.95 47.50 28.96
C ALA A 111 25.04 46.99 29.92
N ASN A 112 24.79 45.86 30.61
CA ASN A 112 25.75 45.22 31.50
C ASN A 112 26.60 44.15 30.79
N GLY A 113 26.40 43.97 29.48
CA GLY A 113 27.09 42.98 28.67
C GLY A 113 26.53 41.55 28.80
N LEU A 114 25.40 41.36 29.50
CA LEU A 114 24.75 40.05 29.65
C LEU A 114 24.07 39.67 28.33
N THR A 115 24.24 38.42 27.89
CA THR A 115 23.63 37.92 26.66
C THR A 115 22.24 37.38 26.94
N HIS A 116 21.26 37.87 26.19
CA HIS A 116 19.87 37.43 26.23
C HIS A 116 19.52 36.69 24.93
N MET A 117 18.60 35.74 25.04
CA MET A 117 18.01 35.04 23.89
C MET A 117 16.50 34.95 24.05
N SER A 118 15.76 35.11 22.97
CA SER A 118 14.30 34.96 22.93
C SER A 118 13.86 34.44 21.56
N ASP A 119 12.76 33.72 21.51
CA ASP A 119 12.01 33.36 20.31
C ASP A 119 11.12 34.51 19.81
N GLU A 120 10.90 35.54 20.63
CA GLU A 120 10.22 36.78 20.27
C GLU A 120 11.22 37.91 19.97
N ARG A 121 10.83 38.82 19.08
CA ARG A 121 11.66 39.97 18.75
C ARG A 121 11.66 40.95 19.92
N PRO A 122 12.83 41.25 20.53
CA PRO A 122 12.89 42.20 21.64
C PRO A 122 12.66 43.64 21.17
N GLU A 123 11.99 44.43 22.00
CA GLU A 123 11.78 45.86 21.76
C GLU A 123 12.94 46.71 22.28
N GLY A 124 13.27 47.80 21.59
CA GLY A 124 14.25 48.79 22.04
C GLY A 124 15.72 48.37 21.97
N VAL A 125 16.04 47.16 21.48
CA VAL A 125 17.41 46.66 21.34
C VAL A 125 17.65 46.07 19.95
N ILE A 126 18.88 46.19 19.45
CA ILE A 126 19.29 45.55 18.19
C ILE A 126 19.72 44.12 18.51
N ALA A 127 18.87 43.16 18.14
CA ALA A 127 19.19 41.73 18.27
C ALA A 127 19.80 41.17 16.99
N THR A 128 20.77 40.27 17.16
CA THR A 128 21.21 39.35 16.11
C THR A 128 20.13 38.29 15.93
N VAL A 129 19.65 38.11 14.71
CA VAL A 129 18.69 37.07 14.36
C VAL A 129 19.46 35.81 13.99
N LEU A 130 19.20 34.71 14.70
CA LEU A 130 19.70 33.37 14.40
C LEU A 130 18.55 32.57 13.80
N ASP A 131 18.71 32.11 12.56
CA ASP A 131 17.76 31.19 11.95
C ASP A 131 18.15 29.75 12.30
N MET A 132 17.42 29.18 13.26
CA MET A 132 17.60 27.83 13.80
C MET A 132 16.68 26.81 13.12
N ARG A 133 16.17 27.11 11.91
CA ARG A 133 15.32 26.18 11.17
C ARG A 133 16.08 24.89 10.86
N LEU A 134 15.38 23.75 10.96
CA LEU A 134 15.93 22.49 10.49
C LEU A 134 16.19 22.59 8.98
N SER A 135 17.29 21.99 8.52
CA SER A 135 17.58 21.92 7.08
C SER A 135 16.56 21.07 6.33
N ALA A 136 15.88 20.15 7.02
CA ALA A 136 14.76 19.39 6.52
C ALA A 136 13.83 18.95 7.67
N GLN A 137 12.52 18.96 7.41
CA GLN A 137 11.48 18.47 8.33
C GLN A 137 10.74 17.30 7.69
N ASP A 138 10.65 16.19 8.44
CA ASP A 138 9.99 14.97 7.99
C ASP A 138 8.46 15.11 8.01
N PHE A 139 7.91 15.71 9.06
CA PHE A 139 6.46 15.87 9.20
C PHE A 139 6.13 17.01 10.14
N SER A 140 4.90 17.52 10.02
CA SER A 140 4.20 18.19 11.12
C SER A 140 3.19 17.23 11.72
N TYR A 141 2.81 17.41 12.98
CA TYR A 141 1.80 16.58 13.61
C TYR A 141 0.88 17.37 14.54
N ARG A 142 -0.38 16.94 14.62
CA ARG A 142 -1.39 17.46 15.55
C ARG A 142 -2.21 16.30 16.09
N LEU A 143 -2.25 16.17 17.42
CA LEU A 143 -3.13 15.23 18.12
C LEU A 143 -4.34 15.99 18.65
N MET A 144 -5.54 15.46 18.37
CA MET A 144 -6.81 16.03 18.79
C MET A 144 -7.53 14.97 19.64
N PRO A 145 -7.35 14.97 20.97
CA PRO A 145 -8.16 14.13 21.84
C PRO A 145 -9.59 14.69 21.95
N ASP A 146 -10.57 13.81 21.85
CA ASP A 146 -11.99 14.10 21.94
C ASP A 146 -12.66 13.19 22.98
N GLY A 147 -13.01 13.77 24.12
CA GLY A 147 -13.60 13.05 25.25
C GLY A 147 -12.60 12.24 26.09
N LEU A 148 -11.30 12.50 25.99
CA LEU A 148 -10.27 11.85 26.80
C LEU A 148 -9.08 12.75 27.13
N GLN A 149 -8.39 12.40 28.21
CA GLN A 149 -7.06 12.91 28.56
C GLN A 149 -6.02 11.91 28.04
N LEU A 150 -5.02 12.39 27.30
CA LEU A 150 -3.92 11.53 26.85
C LEU A 150 -2.81 11.48 27.92
N PRO A 151 -2.08 10.37 28.03
CA PRO A 151 -0.85 10.34 28.82
C PRO A 151 0.12 11.44 28.39
N VAL A 152 0.86 12.01 29.34
CA VAL A 152 1.81 13.12 29.10
C VAL A 152 2.85 12.77 28.02
N ASP A 153 3.27 11.51 27.94
CA ASP A 153 4.27 11.03 26.99
C ASP A 153 3.70 10.59 25.62
N PHE A 154 2.37 10.60 25.46
CA PHE A 154 1.72 10.06 24.26
C PHE A 154 2.12 10.83 23.00
N ALA A 155 2.11 12.16 23.05
CA ALA A 155 2.53 13.01 21.93
C ALA A 155 3.99 12.79 21.54
N GLY A 156 4.87 12.70 22.55
CA GLY A 156 6.30 12.41 22.35
C GLY A 156 6.52 11.05 21.69
N LYS A 157 5.79 10.02 22.13
CA LYS A 157 5.83 8.69 21.51
C LYS A 157 5.34 8.71 20.06
N VAL A 158 4.23 9.38 19.76
CA VAL A 158 3.74 9.52 18.38
C VAL A 158 4.77 10.22 17.49
N ALA A 159 5.38 11.30 17.95
CA ALA A 159 6.42 12.02 17.21
C ALA A 159 7.66 11.12 16.99
N ALA A 160 8.16 10.48 18.04
CA ALA A 160 9.34 9.62 17.96
C ALA A 160 9.09 8.40 17.06
N GLY A 161 7.91 7.75 17.18
CA GLY A 161 7.51 6.66 16.30
C GLY A 161 7.35 7.09 14.85
N SER A 162 6.75 8.25 14.59
CA SER A 162 6.66 8.82 13.24
C SER A 162 8.06 9.06 12.65
N LYS A 163 9.02 9.51 13.46
CA LYS A 163 10.41 9.65 13.03
C LYS A 163 11.04 8.30 12.66
N ARG A 164 10.82 7.24 13.44
CA ARG A 164 11.30 5.88 13.13
C ARG A 164 10.70 5.35 11.83
N MET A 165 9.40 5.58 11.59
CA MET A 165 8.76 5.27 10.31
C MET A 165 9.46 6.01 9.16
N TYR A 166 9.76 7.30 9.33
CA TYR A 166 10.49 8.09 8.33
C TYR A 166 11.90 7.58 8.05
N ASP A 167 12.60 7.00 9.03
CA ASP A 167 13.92 6.40 8.81
C ASP A 167 13.83 5.15 7.93
N VAL A 168 12.81 4.31 8.13
CA VAL A 168 12.51 3.19 7.23
C VAL A 168 12.15 3.70 5.82
N TRP A 169 11.31 4.73 5.71
CA TRP A 169 10.99 5.34 4.42
C TRP A 169 12.19 5.98 3.74
N HIS A 170 13.12 6.55 4.50
CA HIS A 170 14.37 7.09 3.98
C HIS A 170 15.19 6.00 3.30
N PHE A 171 15.28 4.82 3.91
CA PHE A 171 15.88 3.67 3.26
C PHE A 171 15.09 3.27 2.01
N LEU A 172 13.77 3.12 2.09
CA LEU A 172 12.94 2.62 0.99
C LEU A 172 12.95 3.55 -0.24
N LEU A 173 12.82 4.86 -0.06
CA LEU A 173 12.69 5.82 -1.16
C LEU A 173 13.96 6.62 -1.44
N GLY A 174 14.80 6.85 -0.43
CA GLY A 174 15.88 7.84 -0.48
C GLY A 174 15.43 9.23 -0.08
N GLY A 175 16.31 10.00 0.56
CA GLY A 175 15.99 11.29 1.17
C GLY A 175 15.43 12.36 0.22
N ASN A 176 15.79 12.33 -1.06
CA ASN A 176 15.34 13.27 -2.09
C ASN A 176 13.91 13.00 -2.59
N LYS A 177 13.36 11.82 -2.31
CA LYS A 177 12.01 11.40 -2.69
C LYS A 177 11.03 11.46 -1.53
N LEU A 178 11.54 11.62 -0.30
CA LEU A 178 10.70 11.81 0.86
C LEU A 178 9.97 13.15 0.81
N LYS A 179 8.75 13.13 1.33
CA LYS A 179 7.86 14.29 1.40
C LYS A 179 7.58 14.63 2.85
N GLN A 180 7.34 15.92 3.11
CA GLN A 180 6.88 16.33 4.42
C GLN A 180 5.39 15.99 4.59
N ALA A 181 5.07 15.02 5.44
CA ALA A 181 3.69 14.64 5.74
C ALA A 181 3.06 15.56 6.79
N ARG A 182 1.73 15.70 6.74
CA ARG A 182 0.94 16.35 7.78
C ARG A 182 0.16 15.29 8.55
N ILE A 183 0.60 14.97 9.75
CA ILE A 183 0.06 13.91 10.60
C ILE A 183 -1.01 14.49 11.53
N ASP A 184 -2.27 14.48 11.08
CA ASP A 184 -3.40 14.90 11.90
C ASP A 184 -4.13 13.65 12.44
N VAL A 185 -4.18 13.48 13.76
CA VAL A 185 -4.81 12.32 14.43
C VAL A 185 -5.92 12.79 15.36
N LEU A 186 -7.15 12.33 15.13
CA LEU A 186 -8.30 12.51 16.03
C LEU A 186 -8.50 11.25 16.86
N LEU A 187 -8.39 11.36 18.18
CA LEU A 187 -8.62 10.26 19.13
C LEU A 187 -10.00 10.45 19.77
N VAL A 188 -10.94 9.58 19.44
CA VAL A 188 -12.35 9.71 19.84
C VAL A 188 -12.69 8.64 20.86
N ALA A 189 -13.07 9.05 22.07
CA ALA A 189 -13.46 8.13 23.13
C ALA A 189 -14.92 7.66 23.03
N ASP A 190 -15.79 8.44 22.38
CA ASP A 190 -17.20 8.12 22.22
C ASP A 190 -17.46 7.24 20.98
N ASP A 191 -18.07 6.07 21.20
CA ASP A 191 -18.34 5.07 20.18
C ASP A 191 -19.26 5.59 19.06
N ALA A 192 -20.30 6.35 19.41
CA ALA A 192 -21.27 6.85 18.46
C ALA A 192 -20.66 7.93 17.55
N ARG A 193 -19.86 8.83 18.13
CA ARG A 193 -19.11 9.85 17.38
C ARG A 193 -18.05 9.23 16.47
N PHE A 194 -17.32 8.21 16.94
CA PHE A 194 -16.37 7.48 16.10
C PHE A 194 -17.08 6.82 14.91
N ALA A 195 -18.22 6.16 15.16
CA ALA A 195 -19.04 5.56 14.10
C ALA A 195 -19.55 6.61 13.09
N ALA A 196 -19.94 7.81 13.55
CA ALA A 196 -20.36 8.90 12.69
C ALA A 196 -19.23 9.39 11.75
N TYR A 197 -18.00 9.55 12.27
CA TYR A 197 -16.85 9.87 11.41
C TYR A 197 -16.60 8.78 10.37
N ARG A 198 -16.67 7.51 10.76
CA ARG A 198 -16.47 6.38 9.85
C ARG A 198 -17.53 6.32 8.76
N ALA A 199 -18.81 6.52 9.08
CA ALA A 199 -19.92 6.45 8.12
C ALA A 199 -19.76 7.45 6.95
N SER A 200 -19.05 8.56 7.18
CA SER A 200 -18.72 9.53 6.13
C SER A 200 -17.63 9.06 5.15
N THR A 201 -16.89 8.01 5.50
CA THR A 201 -15.70 7.52 4.78
C THR A 201 -15.88 6.13 4.18
N SER A 202 -16.60 5.22 4.86
CA SER A 202 -16.85 3.86 4.39
C SER A 202 -18.24 3.38 4.80
N SER A 203 -18.87 2.59 3.92
CA SER A 203 -20.14 1.91 4.18
C SER A 203 -19.98 0.55 4.85
N ASP A 204 -18.74 0.09 5.06
CA ASP A 204 -18.46 -1.16 5.77
C ASP A 204 -18.74 -1.01 7.27
N THR A 205 -19.37 -2.03 7.86
CA THR A 205 -19.76 -2.11 9.27
C THR A 205 -18.83 -2.97 10.13
N PHE A 206 -17.81 -3.64 9.58
CA PHE A 206 -16.87 -4.48 10.36
C PHE A 206 -16.24 -3.70 11.51
N PRO A 207 -16.19 -4.18 12.76
CA PRO A 207 -15.55 -3.45 13.85
C PRO A 207 -14.09 -3.10 13.52
N ILE A 208 -13.71 -1.83 13.69
CA ILE A 208 -12.33 -1.36 13.51
C ILE A 208 -11.91 -0.50 14.70
N ALA A 209 -10.63 -0.51 15.01
CA ALA A 209 -10.06 0.30 16.09
C ALA A 209 -9.63 1.70 15.62
N GLY A 210 -9.47 1.90 14.31
CA GLY A 210 -9.09 3.16 13.69
C GLY A 210 -9.35 3.13 12.18
N PHE A 211 -9.20 4.27 11.54
CA PHE A 211 -9.09 4.38 10.08
C PHE A 211 -8.39 5.67 9.66
N TYR A 212 -7.74 5.64 8.50
CA TYR A 212 -7.21 6.81 7.81
C TYR A 212 -8.09 7.22 6.64
N SER A 213 -8.46 8.50 6.57
CA SER A 213 -9.17 9.07 5.43
C SER A 213 -8.20 9.90 4.58
N MET A 214 -7.93 9.43 3.36
CA MET A 214 -7.13 10.18 2.38
C MET A 214 -7.81 11.49 1.94
N ARG A 215 -9.15 11.54 1.98
CA ARG A 215 -9.93 12.72 1.57
C ARG A 215 -9.67 13.91 2.50
N SER A 216 -9.71 13.68 3.81
CA SER A 216 -9.40 14.72 4.81
C SER A 216 -7.93 14.74 5.21
N ASN A 217 -7.14 13.76 4.75
CA ASN A 217 -5.78 13.49 5.19
C ASN A 217 -5.68 13.43 6.73
N GLN A 218 -6.55 12.65 7.35
CA GLN A 218 -6.68 12.56 8.81
C GLN A 218 -6.83 11.11 9.25
N ALA A 219 -6.12 10.76 10.32
CA ALA A 219 -6.26 9.49 11.02
C ALA A 219 -7.28 9.62 12.16
N PHE A 220 -8.08 8.59 12.36
CA PHE A 220 -9.09 8.50 13.40
C PHE A 220 -8.83 7.25 14.25
N VAL A 221 -8.81 7.41 15.57
CA VAL A 221 -8.56 6.33 16.52
C VAL A 221 -9.75 6.22 17.46
N LYS A 222 -10.37 5.04 17.54
CA LYS A 222 -11.36 4.70 18.56
C LYS A 222 -10.62 4.47 19.88
N ALA A 223 -10.46 5.54 20.63
CA ALA A 223 -9.60 5.57 21.79
C ALA A 223 -10.33 5.06 23.04
N ASP A 224 -9.66 4.23 23.82
CA ASP A 224 -10.13 3.80 25.13
C ASP A 224 -9.22 4.44 26.20
N PRO A 225 -9.73 5.34 27.07
CA PRO A 225 -8.94 5.96 28.12
C PRO A 225 -8.24 4.96 29.06
N ALA A 226 -8.82 3.76 29.23
CA ALA A 226 -8.25 2.70 30.06
C ALA A 226 -7.13 1.91 29.36
N GLN A 227 -6.95 2.08 28.04
CA GLN A 227 -5.98 1.31 27.25
C GLN A 227 -5.04 2.23 26.42
N PRO A 228 -4.23 3.08 27.07
CA PRO A 228 -3.34 4.02 26.36
C PRO A 228 -2.32 3.32 25.45
N ALA A 229 -1.84 2.13 25.84
CA ALA A 229 -0.94 1.34 25.00
C ALA A 229 -1.63 0.86 23.72
N ARG A 230 -2.89 0.40 23.81
CA ARG A 230 -3.70 0.03 22.63
C ARG A 230 -3.93 1.23 21.72
N ASN A 231 -4.30 2.37 22.29
CA ASN A 231 -4.51 3.61 21.52
C ASN A 231 -3.25 4.03 20.76
N LEU A 232 -2.07 3.88 21.37
CA LEU A 232 -0.80 4.18 20.72
C LEU A 232 -0.49 3.23 19.57
N ARG A 233 -0.69 1.91 19.76
CA ARG A 233 -0.52 0.92 18.68
C ARG A 233 -1.40 1.22 17.47
N VAL A 234 -2.69 1.50 17.73
CA VAL A 234 -3.64 1.88 16.67
C VAL A 234 -3.23 3.20 16.03
N THR A 235 -2.75 4.17 16.81
CA THR A 235 -2.24 5.43 16.26
C THR A 235 -1.07 5.17 15.30
N TYR A 236 -0.11 4.31 15.65
CA TYR A 236 0.99 3.96 14.74
C TYR A 236 0.50 3.28 13.45
N HIS A 237 -0.50 2.40 13.54
CA HIS A 237 -1.14 1.80 12.37
C HIS A 237 -1.68 2.88 11.42
N GLU A 238 -2.52 3.79 11.94
CA GLU A 238 -3.15 4.82 11.10
C GLU A 238 -2.15 5.88 10.59
N VAL A 239 -1.13 6.21 11.39
CA VAL A 239 -0.04 7.09 10.94
C VAL A 239 0.75 6.45 9.81
N SER A 240 0.98 5.13 9.84
CA SER A 240 1.65 4.41 8.75
C SER A 240 0.85 4.50 7.45
N HIS A 241 -0.48 4.37 7.49
CA HIS A 241 -1.33 4.62 6.32
C HIS A 241 -1.16 6.04 5.78
N LEU A 242 -1.19 7.04 6.66
CA LEU A 242 -1.04 8.45 6.27
C LEU A 242 0.32 8.72 5.61
N ILE A 243 1.42 8.24 6.21
CA ILE A 243 2.77 8.40 5.66
C ILE A 243 2.88 7.66 4.32
N THR A 244 2.36 6.43 4.23
CA THR A 244 2.33 5.65 2.98
C THR A 244 1.58 6.39 1.88
N ALA A 245 0.39 6.90 2.18
CA ALA A 245 -0.43 7.66 1.24
C ALA A 245 0.28 8.96 0.78
N SER A 246 0.97 9.65 1.69
CA SER A 246 1.73 10.88 1.38
C SER A 246 2.83 10.63 0.35
N HIS A 247 3.50 9.48 0.43
CA HIS A 247 4.61 9.13 -0.46
C HIS A 247 4.16 8.43 -1.73
N LEU A 248 3.27 7.44 -1.63
CA LEU A 248 2.93 6.53 -2.71
C LEU A 248 1.54 6.78 -3.29
N GLY A 249 0.60 7.30 -2.51
CA GLY A 249 -0.82 7.33 -2.85
C GLY A 249 -1.47 5.95 -2.65
N PRO A 250 -2.50 5.59 -3.44
CA PRO A 250 -3.08 4.24 -3.41
C PRO A 250 -2.04 3.18 -3.78
N THR A 251 -1.95 2.11 -2.98
CA THR A 251 -1.11 0.94 -3.28
C THR A 251 -1.87 -0.36 -2.98
N PRO A 252 -1.40 -1.53 -3.42
CA PRO A 252 -2.04 -2.80 -3.08
C PRO A 252 -2.17 -3.00 -1.57
N PRO A 253 -3.28 -3.59 -1.09
CA PRO A 253 -3.54 -3.74 0.35
C PRO A 253 -2.40 -4.42 1.11
N TRP A 254 -1.80 -5.49 0.56
CA TRP A 254 -0.70 -6.19 1.24
C TRP A 254 0.49 -5.28 1.62
N LEU A 255 0.78 -4.25 0.82
CA LEU A 255 1.88 -3.33 1.07
C LEU A 255 1.48 -2.27 2.11
N THR A 256 0.31 -1.65 1.93
CA THR A 256 -0.17 -0.58 2.84
C THR A 256 -0.52 -1.13 4.22
N GLU A 257 -1.28 -2.21 4.26
CA GLU A 257 -1.69 -2.87 5.50
C GLU A 257 -0.50 -3.59 6.13
N GLY A 258 0.36 -4.24 5.33
CA GLY A 258 1.55 -4.91 5.88
C GLY A 258 2.53 -3.94 6.56
N LEU A 259 2.74 -2.73 6.01
CA LEU A 259 3.53 -1.69 6.67
C LEU A 259 2.83 -1.15 7.92
N ALA A 260 1.52 -0.95 7.90
CA ALA A 260 0.76 -0.51 9.07
C ALA A 260 0.79 -1.54 10.20
N GLU A 261 0.57 -2.82 9.86
CA GLU A 261 0.70 -3.97 10.74
C GLU A 261 2.13 -4.14 11.29
N TYR A 262 3.15 -3.84 10.48
CA TYR A 262 4.54 -3.86 10.92
C TYR A 262 4.81 -2.78 11.99
N PHE A 263 4.38 -1.53 11.76
CA PHE A 263 4.66 -0.44 12.71
C PHE A 263 3.74 -0.42 13.95
N GLU A 264 2.57 -1.06 13.94
CA GLU A 264 1.68 -1.06 15.11
C GLU A 264 2.27 -1.75 16.35
N THR A 265 3.22 -2.67 16.18
CA THR A 265 3.92 -3.34 17.29
C THR A 265 5.20 -2.62 17.69
N MET A 266 5.51 -1.49 17.05
CA MET A 266 6.66 -0.67 17.39
C MET A 266 6.55 -0.15 18.83
N GLN A 267 7.65 -0.27 19.57
CA GLN A 267 7.85 0.45 20.81
C GLN A 267 9.02 1.40 20.63
N VAL A 268 8.85 2.62 21.12
CA VAL A 268 9.90 3.63 21.11
C VAL A 268 10.29 3.94 22.54
N ARG A 269 11.58 3.84 22.82
CA ARG A 269 12.18 4.27 24.08
C ARG A 269 13.34 5.18 23.73
N ASP A 270 13.35 6.38 24.31
CA ASP A 270 14.31 7.42 24.01
C ASP A 270 14.36 7.77 22.52
N GLN A 271 15.42 7.35 21.82
CA GLN A 271 15.63 7.59 20.39
C GLN A 271 15.66 6.29 19.55
N THR A 272 15.44 5.12 20.17
CA THR A 272 15.47 3.83 19.48
C THR A 272 14.06 3.27 19.33
N GLY A 273 13.75 2.79 18.13
CA GLY A 273 12.52 2.08 17.83
C GLY A 273 12.80 0.59 17.70
N ALA A 274 11.93 -0.23 18.29
CA ALA A 274 11.97 -1.67 18.15
C ALA A 274 10.59 -2.18 17.71
N VAL A 275 10.54 -2.86 16.57
CA VAL A 275 9.34 -3.50 16.04
C VAL A 275 9.32 -4.95 16.48
N TYR A 276 8.30 -5.30 17.27
CA TYR A 276 8.15 -6.65 17.82
C TYR A 276 7.29 -7.53 16.89
N PRO A 277 7.51 -8.84 16.86
CA PRO A 277 6.62 -9.73 16.13
C PRO A 277 5.18 -9.68 16.66
N ASN A 278 4.19 -9.75 15.76
CA ASN A 278 2.79 -9.83 16.16
C ASN A 278 2.40 -11.29 16.46
N GLU A 279 2.37 -11.62 17.75
CA GLU A 279 2.06 -12.98 18.23
C GLU A 279 0.66 -13.47 17.83
N ALA A 280 -0.32 -12.57 17.67
CA ALA A 280 -1.66 -12.96 17.22
C ALA A 280 -1.65 -13.40 15.76
N HIS A 281 -0.95 -12.65 14.90
CA HIS A 281 -0.75 -13.04 13.50
C HIS A 281 0.04 -14.33 13.36
N ILE A 282 1.10 -14.52 14.16
CA ILE A 282 1.88 -15.77 14.17
C ILE A 282 0.98 -16.97 14.52
N ARG A 283 0.16 -16.85 15.57
CA ARG A 283 -0.78 -17.93 15.94
C ARG A 283 -1.79 -18.21 14.85
N LEU A 284 -2.32 -17.18 14.21
CA LEU A 284 -3.27 -17.32 13.11
C LEU A 284 -2.64 -18.01 11.89
N LEU A 285 -1.44 -17.59 11.48
CA LEU A 285 -0.75 -18.16 10.32
C LEU A 285 -0.37 -19.63 10.54
N ARG A 286 -0.10 -20.04 11.79
CA ARG A 286 0.18 -21.44 12.14
C ARG A 286 -1.05 -22.34 12.10
N SER A 287 -2.25 -21.80 12.22
CA SER A 287 -3.51 -22.57 12.22
C SER A 287 -4.22 -22.58 10.86
N GLN A 288 -3.69 -21.88 9.86
CA GLN A 288 -4.35 -21.65 8.58
C GLN A 288 -3.58 -22.27 7.42
N VAL A 289 -4.32 -22.75 6.42
CA VAL A 289 -3.74 -23.06 5.10
C VAL A 289 -3.51 -21.76 4.37
N LEU A 290 -2.26 -21.49 4.00
CA LEU A 290 -1.87 -20.26 3.31
C LEU A 290 -1.91 -20.45 1.79
N PRO A 291 -2.53 -19.53 1.03
CA PRO A 291 -2.45 -19.54 -0.44
C PRO A 291 -0.99 -19.44 -0.92
N SER A 292 -0.75 -19.73 -2.21
CA SER A 292 0.55 -19.39 -2.81
C SER A 292 0.76 -17.88 -2.76
N LEU A 293 2.02 -17.45 -2.73
CA LEU A 293 2.33 -16.03 -2.67
C LEU A 293 1.86 -15.31 -3.93
N HIS A 294 1.93 -15.97 -5.09
CA HIS A 294 1.35 -15.45 -6.33
C HIS A 294 -0.16 -15.20 -6.20
N ALA A 295 -0.93 -16.19 -5.73
CA ALA A 295 -2.36 -16.05 -5.55
C ALA A 295 -2.68 -14.91 -4.58
N TYR A 296 -1.98 -14.87 -3.43
CA TYR A 296 -2.15 -13.84 -2.42
C TYR A 296 -1.87 -12.41 -2.93
N LEU A 297 -0.74 -12.20 -3.63
CA LEU A 297 -0.37 -10.89 -4.17
C LEU A 297 -1.24 -10.45 -5.36
N SER A 298 -2.05 -11.36 -5.91
CA SER A 298 -2.97 -11.11 -7.02
C SER A 298 -4.41 -10.84 -6.57
N ILE A 299 -4.71 -10.98 -5.27
CA ILE A 299 -6.05 -10.72 -4.72
C ILE A 299 -6.43 -9.26 -4.99
N ASP A 300 -7.62 -9.04 -5.55
CA ASP A 300 -8.11 -7.68 -5.76
C ASP A 300 -8.52 -7.01 -4.44
N ARG A 301 -8.64 -5.67 -4.46
CA ARG A 301 -8.91 -4.92 -3.23
C ARG A 301 -10.19 -5.34 -2.50
N ARG A 302 -11.26 -5.64 -3.24
CA ARG A 302 -12.55 -6.01 -2.63
C ARG A 302 -12.47 -7.37 -1.98
N GLU A 303 -11.86 -8.35 -2.65
CA GLU A 303 -11.65 -9.68 -2.11
C GLU A 303 -10.69 -9.65 -0.89
N TRP A 304 -9.67 -8.78 -0.93
CA TRP A 304 -8.69 -8.66 0.15
C TRP A 304 -9.33 -8.26 1.49
N TYR A 305 -10.30 -7.34 1.46
CA TYR A 305 -11.08 -6.94 2.64
C TYR A 305 -12.35 -7.78 2.87
N GLY A 306 -12.52 -8.87 2.13
CA GLY A 306 -13.67 -9.76 2.22
C GLY A 306 -13.56 -10.82 3.34
N GLU A 307 -14.05 -12.03 3.05
CA GLU A 307 -14.16 -13.12 4.03
C GLU A 307 -12.85 -13.49 4.73
N HIS A 308 -11.73 -13.44 4.01
CA HIS A 308 -10.41 -13.85 4.52
C HIS A 308 -9.58 -12.70 5.08
N ARG A 309 -10.20 -11.56 5.40
CA ARG A 309 -9.53 -10.34 5.84
C ARG A 309 -8.48 -10.58 6.92
N GLU A 310 -8.81 -11.23 8.03
CA GLU A 310 -7.86 -11.45 9.14
C GLU A 310 -6.60 -12.23 8.69
N ARG A 311 -6.79 -13.28 7.88
CA ARG A 311 -5.67 -14.04 7.30
C ARG A 311 -4.86 -13.16 6.35
N ASN A 312 -5.50 -12.31 5.57
CA ASN A 312 -4.82 -11.41 4.64
C ASN A 312 -3.95 -10.37 5.39
N TYR A 313 -4.47 -9.77 6.45
CA TYR A 313 -3.69 -8.90 7.35
C TYR A 313 -2.47 -9.62 7.93
N ALA A 314 -2.66 -10.84 8.45
CA ALA A 314 -1.56 -11.62 9.01
C ALA A 314 -0.49 -11.97 7.96
N ILE A 315 -0.89 -12.35 6.74
CA ILE A 315 0.07 -12.62 5.66
C ILE A 315 0.81 -11.33 5.29
N ALA A 316 0.11 -10.20 5.11
CA ALA A 316 0.71 -8.90 4.80
C ALA A 316 1.77 -8.48 5.83
N TRP A 317 1.41 -8.53 7.12
CA TRP A 317 2.32 -8.30 8.23
C TRP A 317 3.57 -9.18 8.11
N SER A 318 3.37 -10.49 7.97
CA SER A 318 4.46 -11.46 7.99
C SER A 318 5.41 -11.30 6.80
N LEU A 319 4.89 -10.95 5.63
CA LEU A 319 5.67 -10.71 4.43
C LEU A 319 6.52 -9.44 4.56
N ILE A 320 5.93 -8.33 5.04
CA ILE A 320 6.68 -7.08 5.27
C ILE A 320 7.73 -7.27 6.35
N HIS A 321 7.39 -7.93 7.46
CA HIS A 321 8.34 -8.23 8.53
C HIS A 321 9.49 -9.10 8.01
N PHE A 322 9.21 -10.14 7.23
CA PHE A 322 10.25 -10.97 6.60
C PHE A 322 11.15 -10.16 5.65
N LEU A 323 10.55 -9.33 4.79
CA LEU A 323 11.30 -8.51 3.83
C LEU A 323 12.18 -7.48 4.53
N LEU A 324 11.73 -6.86 5.62
CA LEU A 324 12.51 -5.86 6.35
C LEU A 324 13.60 -6.45 7.27
N GLN A 325 13.58 -7.76 7.53
CA GLN A 325 14.52 -8.40 8.46
C GLN A 325 15.98 -8.34 7.98
N GLY A 326 16.22 -8.22 6.67
CA GLY A 326 17.58 -8.13 6.12
C GLY A 326 17.66 -8.40 4.63
N SER A 327 18.88 -8.58 4.13
CA SER A 327 19.11 -8.96 2.74
C SER A 327 18.74 -10.44 2.48
N PRO A 328 18.24 -10.77 1.28
CA PRO A 328 17.99 -9.88 0.15
C PRO A 328 16.65 -9.12 0.22
N GLY A 329 15.75 -9.50 1.14
CA GLY A 329 14.38 -8.99 1.22
C GLY A 329 14.27 -7.47 1.28
N MET A 330 15.11 -6.80 2.07
CA MET A 330 14.97 -5.36 2.32
C MET A 330 15.24 -4.54 1.05
N TYR A 331 16.20 -4.99 0.22
CA TYR A 331 16.50 -4.38 -1.07
C TYR A 331 15.45 -4.70 -2.12
N ALA A 332 14.82 -5.89 -2.05
CA ALA A 332 13.70 -6.22 -2.91
C ALA A 332 12.49 -5.30 -2.63
N LEU A 333 12.17 -5.08 -1.34
CA LEU A 333 11.12 -4.16 -0.93
C LEU A 333 11.45 -2.70 -1.30
N GLN A 334 12.68 -2.25 -1.07
CA GLN A 334 13.16 -0.92 -1.50
C GLN A 334 12.95 -0.71 -3.00
N SER A 335 13.43 -1.64 -3.83
CA SER A 335 13.27 -1.58 -5.29
C SER A 335 11.79 -1.55 -5.68
N THR A 336 10.96 -2.40 -5.07
CA THR A 336 9.51 -2.46 -5.32
C THR A 336 8.84 -1.12 -4.98
N VAL A 337 9.10 -0.56 -3.80
CA VAL A 337 8.53 0.72 -3.34
C VAL A 337 8.96 1.88 -4.24
N ARG A 338 10.22 1.91 -4.69
CA ARG A 338 10.68 2.91 -5.67
C ARG A 338 9.97 2.79 -7.00
N GLN A 339 9.69 1.57 -7.47
CA GLN A 339 8.92 1.37 -8.70
C GLN A 339 7.47 1.83 -8.54
N VAL A 340 6.86 1.63 -7.37
CA VAL A 340 5.52 2.18 -7.05
C VAL A 340 5.55 3.71 -7.07
N GLU A 341 6.59 4.34 -6.50
CA GLU A 341 6.74 5.80 -6.51
C GLU A 341 6.88 6.36 -7.92
N THR A 342 7.74 5.76 -8.74
CA THR A 342 8.04 6.23 -10.11
C THR A 342 6.88 6.01 -11.07
N HIS A 343 6.07 4.96 -10.85
CA HIS A 343 4.88 4.66 -11.63
C HIS A 343 3.60 5.16 -10.97
N PHE A 344 3.69 6.15 -10.08
CA PHE A 344 2.51 6.80 -9.53
C PHE A 344 1.54 7.20 -10.65
N CYS A 345 0.27 6.82 -10.49
CA CYS A 345 -0.78 7.10 -11.48
C CYS A 345 -0.57 6.49 -12.86
N ARG A 346 0.26 5.46 -12.97
CA ARG A 346 0.52 4.77 -14.23
C ARG A 346 0.24 3.28 -14.06
N PRO A 347 -0.18 2.59 -15.13
CA PRO A 347 -0.35 1.14 -15.09
C PRO A 347 0.95 0.47 -14.70
N PHE A 348 0.92 -0.34 -13.64
CA PHE A 348 2.10 -0.97 -13.07
C PHE A 348 1.74 -2.19 -12.24
N SER A 349 2.52 -3.27 -12.36
CA SER A 349 2.35 -4.48 -11.56
C SER A 349 3.36 -4.50 -10.42
N VAL A 350 2.87 -4.27 -9.19
CA VAL A 350 3.69 -4.35 -7.97
C VAL A 350 4.19 -5.77 -7.73
N LEU A 351 3.40 -6.78 -8.10
CA LEU A 351 3.79 -8.19 -8.04
C LEU A 351 5.01 -8.44 -8.93
N GLN A 352 4.96 -8.05 -10.21
CA GLN A 352 6.09 -8.26 -11.13
C GLN A 352 7.34 -7.48 -10.69
N ALA A 353 7.16 -6.31 -10.09
CA ALA A 353 8.28 -5.55 -9.55
C ALA A 353 8.94 -6.25 -8.36
N LEU A 354 8.15 -6.81 -7.44
CA LEU A 354 8.67 -7.60 -6.32
C LEU A 354 9.35 -8.88 -6.81
N GLU A 355 8.73 -9.59 -7.76
CA GLU A 355 9.29 -10.78 -8.40
C GLU A 355 10.65 -10.47 -9.05
N LYS A 356 10.75 -9.38 -9.81
CA LYS A 356 12.01 -8.98 -10.43
C LYS A 356 13.07 -8.55 -9.41
N ALA A 357 12.64 -7.94 -8.30
CA ALA A 357 13.54 -7.38 -7.30
C ALA A 357 14.11 -8.43 -6.33
N TYR A 358 13.38 -9.53 -6.08
CA TYR A 358 13.83 -10.58 -5.18
C TYR A 358 14.70 -11.62 -5.94
N PRO A 359 15.94 -11.90 -5.51
CA PRO A 359 16.80 -12.89 -6.16
C PRO A 359 16.16 -14.28 -6.20
N GLY A 360 16.07 -14.86 -7.40
CA GLY A 360 15.38 -16.14 -7.63
C GLY A 360 13.86 -16.02 -7.84
N GLY A 361 13.34 -14.80 -7.93
CA GLY A 361 11.94 -14.55 -8.26
C GLY A 361 10.96 -14.90 -7.15
N LEU A 362 9.67 -14.88 -7.50
CA LEU A 362 8.58 -15.05 -6.56
C LEU A 362 8.58 -16.45 -5.92
N SER A 363 8.95 -17.49 -6.68
CA SER A 363 9.04 -18.85 -6.17
C SER A 363 10.10 -18.97 -5.06
N ARG A 364 11.24 -18.29 -5.20
CA ARG A 364 12.28 -18.29 -4.17
C ARG A 364 11.84 -17.49 -2.94
N LEU A 365 11.23 -16.32 -3.15
CA LEU A 365 10.66 -15.52 -2.07
C LEU A 365 9.65 -16.33 -1.25
N GLU A 366 8.72 -17.03 -1.90
CA GLU A 366 7.73 -17.86 -1.23
C GLU A 366 8.40 -18.97 -0.39
N ALA A 367 9.37 -19.68 -0.96
CA ALA A 367 10.08 -20.73 -0.25
C ALA A 367 10.85 -20.19 0.98
N ASP A 368 11.52 -19.06 0.84
CA ASP A 368 12.29 -18.42 1.91
C ASP A 368 11.35 -17.92 3.04
N TRP A 369 10.26 -17.23 2.68
CA TRP A 369 9.25 -16.73 3.63
C TRP A 369 8.56 -17.88 4.38
N ARG A 370 8.18 -18.96 3.69
CA ARG A 370 7.58 -20.14 4.35
C ARG A 370 8.55 -20.81 5.32
N ARG A 371 9.84 -20.95 4.96
CA ARG A 371 10.85 -21.47 5.89
C ARG A 371 11.01 -20.56 7.11
N TRP A 372 11.01 -19.25 6.91
CA TRP A 372 11.05 -18.29 8.01
C TRP A 372 9.84 -18.43 8.95
N LEU A 373 8.62 -18.55 8.42
CA LEU A 373 7.42 -18.80 9.23
C LEU A 373 7.52 -20.06 10.11
N THR A 374 8.20 -21.11 9.61
CA THR A 374 8.41 -22.36 10.36
C THR A 374 9.55 -22.30 11.38
N SER A 375 10.46 -21.32 11.27
CA SER A 375 11.71 -21.28 12.04
C SER A 375 11.53 -20.99 13.53
N GLN A 376 10.31 -20.64 13.99
CA GLN A 376 9.93 -20.25 15.34
C GLN A 376 10.66 -19.01 15.93
N HIS A 377 11.66 -18.48 15.24
CA HIS A 377 12.49 -17.36 15.68
C HIS A 377 12.11 -16.10 14.90
N PHE A 378 11.12 -15.38 15.41
CA PHE A 378 10.74 -14.05 14.90
C PHE A 378 11.57 -12.98 15.62
N VAL A 379 12.43 -12.28 14.88
CA VAL A 379 13.39 -11.33 15.47
C VAL A 379 12.73 -9.95 15.65
N THR A 380 12.91 -9.34 16.82
CA THR A 380 12.60 -7.91 17.02
C THR A 380 13.55 -7.05 16.18
N GLN A 381 13.00 -6.21 15.31
CA GLN A 381 13.76 -5.39 14.37
C GLN A 381 13.99 -3.99 14.94
N GLN A 382 15.23 -3.51 14.91
CA GLN A 382 15.56 -2.14 15.28
C GLN A 382 15.26 -1.21 14.10
N THR A 383 14.67 -0.05 14.38
CA THR A 383 14.25 0.96 13.38
C THR A 383 14.80 2.34 13.70
#